data_AF-X1B9Q7-F1
#
_entry.id   AF-X1B9Q7-F1
#
_cell.length_a   1.000
_cell.length_b   1.000
_cell.length_c   1.000
_cell.angle_alpha   90.00
_cell.angle_beta   90.00
_cell.angle_gamma   90.00
#
_symmetry.space_group_name_H-M   'P 1'
#
loop_
_entity.id
_entity.type
_entity.pdbx_description
1 polymer ?
#
loop_
_entity_poly.entity_id
_entity_poly.type
_entity_poly.pdbx_seq_one_letter_code
_entity_poly.pdbx_strand_id
1 'polypeptide(L)'
;MKIYEDRELNKEIESFDFGIIPAGDIETFTYYLFNNSNAFLRNLEFNLEHSELQIIKAPTELFAQAIAELVIEWNCKVDIKRRLKKQNYI
;
A
#
# COMPACT_ATOMS: atom_id res chain seq x y z
N MET A 1 -16.08 -5.34 4.89
CA MET A 1 -14.67 -5.22 5.28
C MET A 1 -14.35 -3.74 5.36
N LYS A 2 -13.53 -3.35 6.34
CA LYS A 2 -13.08 -1.97 6.55
C LYS A 2 -11.56 -1.96 6.76
N ILE A 3 -10.91 -0.83 6.48
CA ILE A 3 -9.46 -0.68 6.57
C ILE A 3 -9.14 0.43 7.57
N TYR A 4 -8.11 0.23 8.40
CA TYR A 4 -7.73 1.13 9.48
C TYR A 4 -6.22 1.40 9.49
N GLU A 5 -5.81 2.58 9.96
CA GLU A 5 -4.39 2.90 10.21
C GLU A 5 -3.85 2.21 11.46
N ASP A 6 -4.73 2.02 12.45
CA ASP A 6 -4.38 1.46 13.76
C ASP A 6 -5.11 0.13 14.02
N ARG A 7 -4.49 -0.70 14.85
CA ARG A 7 -5.03 -2.02 15.20
C ARG A 7 -6.25 -1.91 16.11
N GLU A 8 -6.35 -0.83 16.85
CA GLU A 8 -7.43 -0.51 17.77
C GLU A 8 -8.71 -0.04 17.05
N LEU A 9 -8.69 0.06 15.72
CA LEU A 9 -9.81 0.41 14.86
C LEU A 9 -10.38 1.83 15.10
N ASN A 10 -9.54 2.76 15.56
CA ASN A 10 -9.97 4.13 15.84
C ASN A 10 -10.02 5.01 14.59
N LYS A 11 -9.15 4.74 13.61
CA LYS A 11 -9.02 5.53 12.38
C LYS A 11 -9.28 4.69 11.15
N GLU A 12 -10.54 4.67 10.73
CA GLU A 12 -10.93 4.09 9.44
C GLU A 12 -10.41 4.95 8.29
N ILE A 13 -9.84 4.31 7.27
CA ILE A 13 -9.34 5.00 6.07
C ILE A 13 -10.22 4.70 4.87
N GLU A 14 -10.71 5.77 4.25
CA GLU A 14 -11.46 5.72 2.98
C GLU A 14 -10.54 5.85 1.76
N SER A 15 -9.37 6.45 1.97
CA SER A 15 -8.34 6.68 0.94
C SER A 15 -6.95 6.52 1.54
N PHE A 16 -6.03 5.96 0.76
CA PHE A 16 -4.63 5.86 1.16
C PHE A 16 -3.93 7.20 0.86
N ASP A 17 -3.47 7.88 1.91
CA ASP A 17 -2.50 8.96 1.79
C ASP A 17 -1.15 8.44 2.26
N PHE A 18 -0.21 8.37 1.33
CA PHE A 18 1.15 7.89 1.58
C PHE A 18 2.15 9.05 1.80
N GLY A 19 1.66 10.29 1.78
CA GLY A 19 2.47 11.48 1.99
C GLY A 19 3.52 11.72 0.89
N ILE A 20 4.62 12.36 1.27
CA ILE A 20 5.74 12.68 0.39
C ILE A 20 6.90 11.75 0.73
N ILE A 21 7.27 10.88 -0.21
CA ILE A 21 8.44 10.01 -0.11
C ILE A 21 9.57 10.58 -0.98
N PRO A 22 10.80 10.72 -0.47
CA PRO A 22 11.93 11.12 -1.28
C PRO A 22 12.20 10.16 -2.43
N ALA A 23 12.61 10.71 -3.56
CA ALA A 23 12.85 9.92 -4.75
C ALA A 23 14.05 8.97 -4.55
N GLY A 24 13.83 7.67 -4.77
CA GLY A 24 14.83 6.62 -4.53
C GLY A 24 14.70 5.90 -3.19
N ASP A 25 13.86 6.39 -2.28
CA ASP A 25 13.60 5.74 -1.01
C ASP A 25 12.50 4.67 -1.14
N ILE A 26 12.52 3.75 -0.17
CA ILE A 26 11.52 2.69 -0.01
C ILE A 26 10.87 2.89 1.35
N GLU A 27 9.55 3.04 1.36
CA GLU A 27 8.77 3.16 2.59
C GLU A 27 7.74 2.05 2.70
N THR A 28 7.49 1.59 3.93
CA THR A 28 6.51 0.54 4.20
C THR A 28 5.37 1.09 5.06
N PHE A 29 4.14 0.83 4.61
CA PHE A 29 2.92 1.22 5.27
C PHE A 29 2.16 -0.02 5.74
N THR A 30 1.78 -0.04 7.01
CA THR A 30 0.98 -1.11 7.60
C THR A 30 -0.43 -0.61 7.86
N TYR A 31 -1.41 -1.34 7.35
CA TYR A 31 -2.83 -1.11 7.55
C TYR A 31 -3.49 -2.34 8.15
N TYR A 32 -4.64 -2.15 8.77
CA TYR A 32 -5.38 -3.20 9.44
C TYR A 32 -6.74 -3.40 8.78
N LEU A 33 -6.97 -4.61 8.31
CA LEU A 33 -8.21 -5.05 7.69
C LEU A 33 -9.10 -5.66 8.74
N PHE A 34 -10.30 -5.11 8.92
CA PHE A 34 -11.30 -5.65 9.82
C PHE A 34 -12.47 -6.24 9.05
N ASN A 35 -12.77 -7.50 9.33
CA ASN A 35 -13.98 -8.14 8.84
C ASN A 35 -15.15 -7.82 9.77
N ASN A 36 -15.81 -6.69 9.48
CA ASN A 36 -17.01 -6.24 10.18
C ASN A 36 -18.27 -7.09 9.91
N SER A 37 -18.16 -8.20 9.17
CA SER A 37 -19.28 -9.12 8.93
C SER A 37 -19.24 -10.31 9.90
N ASN A 38 -20.36 -11.02 9.97
CA ASN A 38 -20.48 -12.27 10.74
C ASN A 38 -20.04 -13.51 9.94
N ALA A 39 -19.59 -13.33 8.69
CA ALA A 39 -19.19 -14.41 7.80
C ALA A 39 -17.66 -14.51 7.71
N PHE A 40 -17.16 -15.72 7.47
CA PHE A 40 -15.76 -15.95 7.17
C PHE A 40 -15.45 -15.56 5.71
N LEU A 41 -14.45 -14.71 5.50
CA LEU A 41 -13.97 -14.32 4.17
C LEU A 41 -12.80 -15.23 3.76
N ARG A 42 -12.85 -15.75 2.53
CA ARG A 42 -11.80 -16.59 1.91
C ARG A 42 -11.45 -16.07 0.53
N ASN A 43 -10.26 -16.43 0.04
CA ASN A 43 -9.76 -16.05 -1.26
C ASN A 43 -9.76 -14.52 -1.47
N LEU A 44 -9.31 -13.80 -0.44
CA LEU A 44 -9.12 -12.36 -0.54
C LEU A 44 -7.95 -12.07 -1.47
N GLU A 45 -8.21 -11.24 -2.47
CA GLU A 45 -7.22 -10.74 -3.42
C GLU A 45 -7.16 -9.22 -3.34
N PHE A 46 -5.94 -8.70 -3.27
CA PHE A 46 -5.68 -7.27 -3.19
C PHE A 46 -4.84 -6.89 -4.41
N ASN A 47 -5.30 -5.88 -5.13
CA ASN A 47 -4.64 -5.38 -6.33
C ASN A 47 -4.32 -3.90 -6.14
N LEU A 48 -3.15 -3.49 -6.60
CA LEU A 48 -2.73 -2.09 -6.64
C LEU A 48 -2.59 -1.67 -8.09
N GLU A 49 -3.14 -0.51 -8.44
CA GLU A 49 -3.05 0.04 -9.79
C GLU A 49 -1.73 0.77 -10.03
N HIS A 50 -1.07 1.24 -8.97
CA HIS A 50 0.15 2.04 -9.06
C HIS A 50 1.40 1.17 -9.18
N SER A 51 2.22 1.38 -10.21
CA SER A 51 3.38 0.54 -10.53
C SER A 51 4.53 0.61 -9.52
N GLU A 52 4.56 1.65 -8.69
CA GLU A 52 5.57 1.82 -7.64
C GLU A 52 5.13 1.24 -6.30
N LEU A 53 3.86 0.87 -6.16
CA LEU A 53 3.35 0.24 -4.96
C LEU A 53 3.32 -1.28 -5.13
N GLN A 54 3.71 -1.99 -4.08
CA GLN A 54 3.64 -3.44 -4.03
C GLN A 54 3.07 -3.91 -2.69
N ILE A 55 2.29 -4.98 -2.74
CA ILE A 55 1.78 -5.62 -1.53
C ILE A 55 2.81 -6.65 -1.09
N ILE A 56 3.43 -6.40 0.06
CA ILE A 56 4.42 -7.31 0.65
C ILE A 56 3.80 -8.30 1.62
N LYS A 57 2.63 -7.98 2.19
CA LYS A 57 1.86 -8.91 3.03
C LYS A 57 0.38 -8.59 2.93
N ALA A 58 -0.44 -9.61 2.68
CA ALA A 58 -1.89 -9.50 2.76
C ALA A 58 -2.50 -10.82 3.24
N PRO A 59 -3.63 -10.79 3.96
CA PRO A 59 -4.33 -12.01 4.35
C PRO A 59 -5.09 -12.56 3.15
N THR A 60 -5.03 -13.87 2.93
CA THR A 60 -5.88 -14.55 1.95
C THR A 60 -7.24 -14.96 2.54
N GLU A 61 -7.34 -14.96 3.87
CA GLU A 61 -8.51 -15.37 4.64
C GLU A 61 -8.69 -14.45 5.85
N LEU A 62 -9.93 -14.18 6.24
CA LEU A 62 -10.23 -13.32 7.40
C LEU A 62 -11.52 -13.76 8.11
N PHE A 63 -11.37 -14.30 9.33
CA PHE A 63 -12.48 -14.73 10.18
C PHE A 63 -13.45 -13.59 10.51
N ALA A 64 -14.69 -13.95 10.85
CA ALA A 64 -15.70 -12.98 11.27
C ALA A 64 -15.19 -12.19 12.49
N GLN A 65 -15.36 -10.87 12.47
CA GLN A 65 -14.91 -9.95 13.52
C GLN A 65 -13.40 -10.00 13.80
N ALA A 66 -12.59 -10.56 12.89
CA ALA A 66 -11.14 -10.62 13.04
C ALA A 66 -10.45 -9.45 12.33
N ILE A 67 -9.22 -9.18 12.79
CA ILE A 67 -8.33 -8.16 12.23
C ILE A 67 -7.11 -8.86 11.64
N ALA A 68 -6.66 -8.41 10.47
CA ALA A 68 -5.41 -8.84 9.85
C ALA A 68 -4.64 -7.66 9.27
N GLU A 69 -3.33 -7.86 9.06
CA GLU A 69 -2.43 -6.83 8.53
C GLU A 69 -2.38 -6.87 7.00
N LEU A 70 -2.44 -5.68 6.40
CA LEU A 70 -2.10 -5.42 5.01
C LEU A 70 -0.87 -4.52 5.00
N VAL A 71 0.22 -4.99 4.42
CA VAL A 71 1.47 -4.25 4.35
C VAL A 71 1.77 -3.93 2.89
N ILE A 72 1.90 -2.65 2.61
CA ILE A 72 2.17 -2.08 1.30
C ILE A 72 3.54 -1.41 1.35
N GLU A 73 4.37 -1.67 0.36
CA GLU A 73 5.64 -0.99 0.17
C GLU A 73 5.53 -0.03 -1.02
N TRP A 74 5.99 1.20 -0.85
CA TRP A 74 6.20 2.13 -1.96
C TRP A 74 7.69 2.21 -2.28
N ASN A 75 8.04 1.80 -3.49
CA ASN A 75 9.37 1.95 -4.06
C ASN A 75 9.37 3.08 -5.09
N CYS A 76 9.73 4.29 -4.67
CA CYS A 76 9.74 5.45 -5.55
C CYS A 76 10.97 5.39 -6.46
N LYS A 77 10.78 4.87 -7.69
CA LYS A 77 11.90 4.63 -8.61
C LYS A 77 12.21 5.89 -9.40
N VAL A 78 13.44 6.38 -9.27
CA VAL A 78 13.95 7.45 -10.13
C VAL A 78 14.40 6.85 -11.46
N ASP A 79 13.54 6.87 -12.49
CA ASP A 79 13.96 6.52 -13.85
C ASP A 79 14.58 7.74 -14.55
N ILE A 80 15.91 7.87 -14.49
CA ILE A 80 16.68 8.88 -15.24
C ILE A 80 16.82 8.43 -16.71
N LYS A 81 15.70 8.21 -17.39
CA LYS A 81 15.66 7.94 -18.84
C LYS A 81 15.10 9.12 -19.62
N ARG A 82 15.70 10.31 -19.47
CA ARG A 82 15.72 11.33 -20.55
C ARG A 82 16.64 12.52 -20.21
N ARG A 83 17.70 12.64 -21.02
CA ARG A 83 18.54 13.81 -21.32
C ARG A 83 19.59 14.24 -20.29
N LEU A 84 20.80 13.70 -20.50
CA LEU A 84 22.03 14.50 -20.50
C LEU A 84 22.64 14.46 -21.91
N LYS A 85 22.07 15.20 -22.88
CA LYS A 85 22.82 15.59 -24.07
C LYS A 85 23.35 17.00 -23.80
N LYS A 86 24.65 17.08 -23.49
CA LYS A 86 25.40 18.33 -23.50
C LYS A 86 25.35 18.88 -24.93
N GLN A 87 24.51 19.87 -25.17
CA GLN A 87 24.48 20.56 -26.47
C GLN A 87 25.63 21.59 -26.43
N ASN A 88 26.80 21.18 -26.91
CA ASN A 88 27.90 22.11 -27.17
C ASN A 88 27.43 23.05 -28.29
N TYR A 89 27.16 24.31 -27.97
CA TYR A 89 27.13 25.38 -28.95
C TYR A 89 28.59 25.80 -29.19
N ILE A 90 29.10 25.53 -30.39
CA ILE A 90 30.30 26.15 -30.98
C ILE A 90 29.78 27.25 -31.91
#